data_AF-A0A1D3UH49-F1
#
_entry.id   AF-A0A1D3UH49-F1
#
_cell.length_a   1.000
_cell.length_b   1.000
_cell.length_c   1.000
_cell.angle_alpha   90.00
_cell.angle_beta   90.00
_cell.angle_gamma   90.00
#
_symmetry.space_group_name_H-M   'P 1'
#
loop_
_entity.id
_entity.type
_entity.pdbx_description
1 polymer ?
#
loop_
_entity_poly.entity_id
_entity_poly.type
_entity_poly.pdbx_seq_one_letter_code
_entity_poly.pdbx_strand_id
1 'polypeptide(L)'
;MGRESEEFQRRKRINLSRLPNLILTVLVCLVCWTVGYQYSVGYPVVCNTGGSPVWEAVCAILPDKRFTYLIGCSLICLLAFIIQRINFSFVIVRGKTLLPFLFFLLFVSTNPDIFPLRPASLTLFFLLGALAELFSSYQSPEQTGRVFNWSVYLSLGSLIWPHLLWMVPLFWFGMYRLHSLTPQNLLTSVLGILTTFGFVFVWCLWKHDYTLFIVLKEQLAAIHPFFLSNPLRIEWLSSICVVCLTIITYIYILLHEFEHNIRTRQFLSFLLVFAFYSLIPLGLYEQHSVDFLCLFYVPSSMLVSYFFSDRRNLLTYLFYILIVIFLMLLLLVRLWTF
;
A
#
# COMPACT_ATOMS: atom_id res chain seq x y z
N MET A 1 -42.25 2.99 21.11
CA MET A 1 -41.75 4.10 20.25
C MET A 1 -40.21 4.17 20.16
N GLY A 2 -39.41 3.93 21.21
CA GLY A 2 -37.94 3.99 21.12
C GLY A 2 -37.27 2.87 20.29
N ARG A 3 -37.77 1.62 20.36
CA ARG A 3 -37.21 0.51 19.55
C ARG A 3 -37.52 0.60 18.06
N GLU A 4 -38.71 1.10 17.70
CA GLU A 4 -39.09 1.27 16.29
C GLU A 4 -38.35 2.44 15.63
N SER A 5 -38.01 3.51 16.37
CA SER A 5 -37.19 4.59 15.84
C SER A 5 -35.73 4.17 15.65
N GLU A 6 -35.18 3.33 16.54
CA GLU A 6 -33.85 2.72 16.37
C GLU A 6 -33.82 1.70 15.22
N GLU A 7 -34.87 0.90 15.04
CA GLU A 7 -34.99 -0.01 13.90
C GLU A 7 -35.18 0.74 12.58
N PHE A 8 -35.94 1.83 12.56
CA PHE A 8 -36.11 2.69 11.38
C PHE A 8 -34.79 3.42 11.05
N GLN A 9 -34.05 3.92 12.04
CA GLN A 9 -32.70 4.45 11.85
C GLN A 9 -31.69 3.37 11.42
N ARG A 10 -31.83 2.11 11.87
CA ARG A 10 -31.06 0.96 11.36
C ARG A 10 -31.38 0.67 9.90
N ARG A 11 -32.65 0.71 9.48
CA ARG A 11 -33.05 0.50 8.07
C ARG A 11 -32.58 1.62 7.15
N LYS A 12 -32.45 2.85 7.65
CA LYS A 12 -31.99 4.03 6.88
C LYS A 12 -30.46 4.16 6.80
N ARG A 13 -29.68 3.30 7.47
CA ARG A 13 -28.23 3.22 7.24
C ARG A 13 -27.97 2.64 5.86
N ILE A 14 -27.68 3.53 4.91
CA ILE A 14 -27.23 3.16 3.58
C ILE A 14 -25.89 2.44 3.74
N ASN A 15 -25.90 1.11 3.58
CA ASN A 15 -24.69 0.32 3.58
C ASN A 15 -23.98 0.53 2.23
N LEU A 16 -22.91 1.33 2.22
CA LEU A 16 -22.03 1.48 1.05
C LEU A 16 -21.53 0.12 0.53
N SER A 17 -21.31 -0.83 1.43
CA SER A 17 -20.87 -2.20 1.14
C SER A 17 -22.00 -3.13 0.71
N ARG A 18 -23.09 -2.63 0.10
CA ARG A 18 -24.09 -3.52 -0.49
C ARG A 18 -23.42 -4.32 -1.62
N LEU A 19 -23.72 -5.61 -1.65
CA LEU A 19 -23.21 -6.58 -2.63
C LEU A 19 -23.19 -6.06 -4.10
N PRO A 20 -24.21 -5.33 -4.59
CA PRO A 20 -24.22 -4.84 -5.97
C PRO A 20 -23.14 -3.79 -6.26
N ASN A 21 -22.87 -2.87 -5.34
CA ASN A 21 -21.83 -1.84 -5.53
C ASN A 21 -20.43 -2.46 -5.50
N LEU A 22 -20.24 -3.50 -4.67
CA LEU A 22 -19.02 -4.31 -4.64
C LEU A 22 -18.80 -5.03 -5.97
N ILE A 23 -19.83 -5.70 -6.49
CA ILE A 23 -19.74 -6.41 -7.77
C ILE A 23 -19.45 -5.45 -8.92
N LEU A 24 -20.14 -4.30 -8.96
CA LEU A 24 -19.94 -3.29 -9.99
C LEU A 24 -18.50 -2.75 -9.99
N THR A 25 -17.98 -2.37 -8.82
CA THR A 25 -16.62 -1.82 -8.70
C THR A 25 -15.55 -2.84 -9.09
N VAL A 26 -15.70 -4.10 -8.67
CA VAL A 26 -14.78 -5.18 -9.07
C VAL A 26 -14.86 -5.46 -10.57
N LEU A 27 -16.07 -5.51 -11.16
CA LEU A 27 -16.23 -5.70 -12.60
C LEU A 27 -15.54 -4.59 -13.40
N VAL A 28 -15.68 -3.34 -12.99
CA VAL A 28 -15.02 -2.24 -13.70
C VAL A 28 -13.49 -2.29 -13.52
N CYS A 29 -12.99 -2.69 -12.34
CA CYS A 29 -11.56 -2.95 -12.17
C CYS A 29 -11.09 -4.05 -13.13
N LEU A 30 -11.78 -5.19 -13.22
CA LEU A 30 -11.44 -6.26 -14.15
C LEU A 30 -11.44 -5.80 -15.61
N VAL A 31 -12.43 -5.02 -16.02
CA VAL A 31 -12.46 -4.41 -17.36
C VAL A 31 -11.22 -3.55 -17.58
N CYS A 32 -10.89 -2.66 -16.63
CA CYS A 32 -9.66 -1.87 -16.73
C CYS A 32 -8.41 -2.75 -16.86
N TRP A 33 -8.33 -3.86 -16.14
CA TRP A 33 -7.15 -4.72 -16.16
C TRP A 33 -7.02 -5.43 -17.51
N THR A 34 -8.15 -5.87 -18.08
CA THR A 34 -8.17 -6.47 -19.43
C THR A 34 -7.76 -5.46 -20.50
N VAL A 35 -8.21 -4.22 -20.39
CA VAL A 35 -7.83 -3.15 -21.31
C VAL A 35 -6.35 -2.78 -21.13
N GLY A 36 -5.88 -2.61 -19.89
CA GLY A 36 -4.46 -2.37 -19.60
C GLY A 36 -3.54 -3.47 -20.15
N TYR A 37 -3.98 -4.73 -20.11
CA TYR A 37 -3.30 -5.85 -20.74
C TYR A 37 -3.28 -5.76 -22.28
N GLN A 38 -4.40 -5.38 -22.91
CA GLN A 38 -4.52 -5.25 -24.37
C GLN A 38 -3.64 -4.13 -24.92
N TYR A 39 -3.63 -2.96 -24.28
CA TYR A 39 -2.83 -1.82 -24.69
C TYR A 39 -1.33 -1.99 -24.38
N SER A 40 -0.93 -3.09 -23.73
CA SER A 40 0.47 -3.45 -23.49
C SER A 40 1.30 -2.32 -22.89
N VAL A 41 0.69 -1.50 -22.03
CA VAL A 41 1.40 -0.42 -21.36
C VAL A 41 2.47 -1.05 -20.46
N GLY A 42 3.72 -1.07 -20.93
CA GLY A 42 4.87 -1.58 -20.18
C GLY A 42 5.28 -3.05 -20.38
N TYR A 43 5.24 -3.60 -21.62
CA TYR A 43 6.09 -4.78 -21.94
C TYR A 43 7.33 -4.32 -22.72
N PRO A 44 8.56 -4.80 -22.40
CA PRO A 44 8.91 -5.97 -21.60
C PRO A 44 8.82 -5.71 -20.10
N VAL A 45 8.74 -6.80 -19.33
CA VAL A 45 9.18 -6.82 -17.93
C VAL A 45 10.54 -6.15 -17.90
N VAL A 46 10.59 -4.85 -17.59
CA VAL A 46 11.82 -4.10 -17.70
C VAL A 46 12.71 -4.65 -16.58
N CYS A 47 13.53 -5.63 -16.93
CA CYS A 47 14.79 -5.90 -16.27
C CYS A 47 15.60 -4.63 -16.51
N ASN A 48 15.27 -3.57 -15.76
CA ASN A 48 16.00 -2.34 -15.82
C ASN A 48 17.42 -2.75 -15.50
N THR A 49 18.34 -2.52 -16.43
CA THR A 49 19.76 -2.75 -16.24
C THR A 49 20.18 -1.92 -15.02
N GLY A 50 20.24 -2.55 -13.84
CA GLY A 50 20.34 -1.87 -12.54
C GLY A 50 19.31 -2.28 -11.47
N GLY A 51 18.39 -3.20 -11.76
CA GLY A 51 17.51 -3.81 -10.75
C GLY A 51 18.30 -4.63 -9.71
N SER A 52 17.66 -5.00 -8.60
CA SER A 52 18.33 -5.90 -7.65
C SER A 52 18.61 -7.25 -8.33
N PRO A 53 19.74 -7.91 -8.02
CA PRO A 53 20.06 -9.21 -8.64
C PRO A 53 19.03 -10.29 -8.28
N VAL A 54 18.34 -10.15 -7.14
CA VAL A 54 17.22 -11.03 -6.76
C VAL A 54 16.03 -10.82 -7.68
N TRP A 55 15.70 -9.57 -8.02
CA TRP A 55 14.63 -9.28 -8.96
C TRP A 55 14.98 -9.76 -10.37
N GLU A 56 16.23 -9.60 -10.80
CA GLU A 56 16.69 -10.15 -12.09
C GLU A 56 16.57 -11.67 -12.15
N ALA A 57 16.91 -12.38 -11.07
CA ALA A 57 16.70 -13.82 -10.99
C ALA A 57 15.22 -14.22 -11.07
N VAL A 58 14.32 -13.43 -10.44
CA VAL A 58 12.86 -13.63 -10.56
C VAL A 58 12.40 -13.39 -12.01
N CYS A 59 12.91 -12.36 -12.67
CA CYS A 59 12.63 -12.08 -14.07
C CYS A 59 13.11 -13.19 -15.01
N ALA A 60 14.26 -13.81 -14.76
CA ALA A 60 14.80 -14.90 -15.57
C ALA A 60 13.92 -16.17 -15.55
N ILE A 61 13.13 -16.38 -14.50
CA ILE A 61 12.24 -17.52 -14.35
C ILE A 61 10.91 -17.30 -15.09
N LEU A 62 10.57 -16.07 -15.45
CA LEU A 62 9.26 -15.70 -16.03
C LEU A 62 9.25 -15.93 -17.57
N PRO A 63 8.46 -16.90 -18.08
CA PRO A 63 8.59 -17.37 -19.46
C PRO A 63 7.79 -16.55 -20.49
N ASP A 64 6.67 -15.92 -20.08
CA ASP A 64 5.69 -15.33 -21.01
C ASP A 64 5.04 -14.05 -20.51
N LYS A 65 4.73 -13.12 -21.44
CA LYS A 65 3.98 -11.87 -21.16
C LYS A 65 2.66 -12.15 -20.43
N ARG A 66 1.88 -13.11 -20.92
CA ARG A 66 0.57 -13.48 -20.34
C ARG A 66 0.71 -13.93 -18.89
N PHE A 67 1.75 -14.72 -18.62
CA PHE A 67 2.00 -15.27 -17.30
C PHE A 67 2.40 -14.17 -16.32
N THR A 68 3.24 -13.23 -16.73
CA THR A 68 3.64 -12.10 -15.88
C THR A 68 2.47 -11.19 -15.50
N TYR A 69 1.58 -10.86 -16.44
CA TYR A 69 0.37 -10.09 -16.13
C TYR A 69 -0.60 -10.87 -15.23
N LEU A 70 -0.75 -12.19 -15.45
CA LEU A 70 -1.60 -13.02 -14.59
C LEU A 70 -1.08 -13.06 -13.14
N ILE A 71 0.23 -13.22 -12.96
CA ILE A 71 0.87 -13.17 -11.63
C ILE A 71 0.68 -11.78 -11.02
N GLY A 72 0.92 -10.71 -11.77
CA GLY A 72 0.73 -9.34 -11.31
C GLY A 72 -0.69 -9.07 -10.82
N CYS A 73 -1.71 -9.41 -11.62
CA CYS A 73 -3.11 -9.28 -11.25
C CYS A 73 -3.46 -10.14 -10.02
N SER A 74 -3.03 -11.41 -9.99
CA SER A 74 -3.24 -12.30 -8.85
C SER A 74 -2.62 -11.73 -7.57
N LEU A 75 -1.43 -11.13 -7.69
CA LEU A 75 -0.72 -10.56 -6.57
C LEU A 75 -1.41 -9.28 -6.06
N ILE A 76 -1.89 -8.39 -6.94
CA ILE A 76 -2.68 -7.22 -6.54
C ILE A 76 -3.96 -7.64 -5.82
N CYS A 77 -4.66 -8.67 -6.31
CA CYS A 77 -5.82 -9.25 -5.60
C CYS A 77 -5.44 -9.80 -4.22
N LEU A 78 -4.31 -10.49 -4.13
CA LEU A 78 -3.79 -11.02 -2.86
C LEU A 78 -3.45 -9.88 -1.88
N LEU A 79 -2.80 -8.81 -2.33
CA LEU A 79 -2.50 -7.63 -1.52
C LEU A 79 -3.78 -6.98 -1.00
N ALA A 80 -4.78 -6.79 -1.87
CA ALA A 80 -6.09 -6.26 -1.49
C ALA A 80 -6.75 -7.13 -0.40
N PHE A 81 -6.67 -8.45 -0.55
CA PHE A 81 -7.20 -9.40 0.42
C PHE A 81 -6.47 -9.33 1.77
N ILE A 82 -5.14 -9.20 1.76
CA ILE A 82 -4.34 -9.04 2.99
C ILE A 82 -4.69 -7.73 3.70
N ILE A 83 -4.80 -6.61 2.97
CA ILE A 83 -5.26 -5.31 3.49
C ILE A 83 -6.62 -5.47 4.19
N GLN A 84 -7.54 -6.19 3.57
CA GLN A 84 -8.85 -6.46 4.15
C GLN A 84 -8.77 -7.32 5.42
N ARG A 85 -7.91 -8.34 5.44
CA ARG A 85 -7.68 -9.19 6.61
C ARG A 85 -7.07 -8.40 7.77
N ILE A 86 -6.12 -7.50 7.50
CA ILE A 86 -5.55 -6.57 8.49
C ILE A 86 -6.66 -5.69 9.06
N ASN A 87 -7.48 -5.09 8.20
CA ASN A 87 -8.60 -4.26 8.65
C ASN A 87 -9.56 -5.02 9.57
N PHE A 88 -9.92 -6.26 9.24
CA PHE A 88 -10.79 -7.08 10.09
C PHE A 88 -10.14 -7.53 11.40
N SER A 89 -8.85 -7.84 11.38
CA SER A 89 -8.13 -8.33 12.57
C SER A 89 -7.95 -7.21 13.61
N PHE A 90 -7.62 -6.00 13.16
CA PHE A 90 -7.35 -4.86 14.06
C PHE A 90 -8.53 -3.92 14.25
N VAL A 91 -9.64 -4.15 13.51
CA VAL A 91 -10.86 -3.34 13.54
C VAL A 91 -10.53 -1.85 13.35
N ILE A 92 -9.82 -1.55 12.27
CA ILE A 92 -9.39 -0.19 11.94
C ILE A 92 -10.62 0.60 11.48
N VAL A 93 -11.34 0.08 10.47
CA VAL A 93 -12.61 0.61 10.01
C VAL A 93 -13.76 0.03 10.83
N ARG A 94 -14.62 0.91 11.37
CA ARG A 94 -15.79 0.50 12.15
C ARG A 94 -16.81 -0.23 11.27
N GLY A 95 -17.20 -1.44 11.69
CA GLY A 95 -18.13 -2.31 10.97
C GLY A 95 -17.42 -3.23 9.98
N LYS A 96 -17.89 -4.48 9.84
CA LYS A 96 -17.32 -5.47 8.90
C LYS A 96 -17.60 -5.07 7.45
N THR A 97 -16.87 -4.07 6.94
CA THR A 97 -17.01 -3.55 5.58
C THR A 97 -15.81 -3.97 4.73
N LEU A 98 -16.07 -4.26 3.46
CA LEU A 98 -15.06 -4.58 2.43
C LEU A 98 -14.52 -3.31 1.74
N LEU A 99 -14.62 -2.15 2.41
CA LEU A 99 -14.25 -0.86 1.82
C LEU A 99 -12.74 -0.76 1.54
N PRO A 100 -11.82 -1.17 2.44
CA PRO A 100 -10.38 -1.10 2.17
C PRO A 100 -9.97 -1.91 0.94
N PHE A 101 -10.54 -3.10 0.78
CA PHE A 101 -10.35 -3.93 -0.41
C PHE A 101 -10.73 -3.19 -1.69
N LEU A 102 -11.92 -2.57 -1.71
CA LEU A 102 -12.43 -1.86 -2.88
C LEU A 102 -11.59 -0.63 -3.23
N PHE A 103 -11.29 0.21 -2.24
CA PHE A 103 -10.51 1.43 -2.50
C PHE A 103 -9.10 1.10 -2.96
N PHE A 104 -8.47 0.06 -2.41
CA PHE A 104 -7.16 -0.37 -2.87
C PHE A 104 -7.18 -0.82 -4.34
N LEU A 105 -8.13 -1.70 -4.70
CA LEU A 105 -8.28 -2.13 -6.10
C LEU A 105 -8.54 -0.95 -7.04
N LEU A 106 -9.40 -0.02 -6.63
CA LEU A 106 -9.75 1.14 -7.43
C LEU A 106 -8.53 2.06 -7.63
N PHE A 107 -7.77 2.36 -6.56
CA PHE A 107 -6.59 3.21 -6.64
C PHE A 107 -5.52 2.62 -7.54
N VAL A 108 -5.21 1.33 -7.37
CA VAL A 108 -4.28 0.60 -8.25
C VAL A 108 -4.77 0.63 -9.69
N SER A 109 -6.08 0.46 -9.92
CA SER A 109 -6.63 0.44 -11.28
C SER A 109 -6.50 1.75 -12.04
N THR A 110 -6.36 2.88 -11.35
CA THR A 110 -6.22 4.19 -12.01
C THR A 110 -4.88 4.37 -12.74
N ASN A 111 -3.87 3.53 -12.44
CA ASN A 111 -2.58 3.55 -13.12
C ASN A 111 -2.31 2.20 -13.81
N PRO A 112 -2.47 2.10 -15.15
CA PRO A 112 -2.24 0.86 -15.88
C PRO A 112 -0.79 0.37 -15.81
N ASP A 113 0.15 1.29 -15.55
CA ASP A 113 1.57 1.00 -15.37
C ASP A 113 1.88 0.07 -14.18
N ILE A 114 0.93 -0.08 -13.24
CA ILE A 114 1.07 -0.94 -12.05
C ILE A 114 0.77 -2.43 -12.36
N PHE A 115 0.03 -2.72 -13.43
CA PHE A 115 -0.38 -4.09 -13.76
C PHE A 115 0.72 -5.07 -14.19
N PRO A 116 1.76 -4.68 -14.96
CA PRO A 116 2.88 -5.60 -15.16
C PRO A 116 3.50 -5.95 -13.80
N LEU A 117 4.00 -7.18 -13.65
CA LEU A 117 4.65 -7.58 -12.40
C LEU A 117 5.88 -6.70 -12.15
N ARG A 118 5.82 -5.93 -11.07
CA ARG A 118 6.89 -5.01 -10.64
C ARG A 118 7.55 -5.50 -9.36
N PRO A 119 8.82 -5.16 -9.11
CA PRO A 119 9.51 -5.53 -7.87
C PRO A 119 8.73 -5.01 -6.64
N ALA A 120 8.22 -3.79 -6.71
CA ALA A 120 7.43 -3.18 -5.64
C ALA A 120 6.18 -3.98 -5.28
N SER A 121 5.51 -4.60 -6.25
CA SER A 121 4.31 -5.41 -5.99
C SER A 121 4.63 -6.63 -5.11
N LEU A 122 5.70 -7.38 -5.40
CA LEU A 122 6.16 -8.47 -4.54
C LEU A 122 6.63 -7.95 -3.17
N THR A 123 7.36 -6.85 -3.16
CA THR A 123 7.86 -6.24 -1.92
C THR A 123 6.74 -5.77 -1.01
N LEU A 124 5.60 -5.32 -1.56
CA LEU A 124 4.41 -4.94 -0.79
C LEU A 124 3.82 -6.11 0.01
N PHE A 125 3.94 -7.34 -0.47
CA PHE A 125 3.49 -8.51 0.29
C PHE A 125 4.25 -8.62 1.62
N PHE A 126 5.57 -8.46 1.58
CA PHE A 126 6.41 -8.43 2.77
C PHE A 126 6.11 -7.21 3.67
N LEU A 127 5.87 -6.04 3.07
CA LEU A 127 5.49 -4.84 3.83
C LEU A 127 4.16 -5.02 4.58
N LEU A 128 3.14 -5.62 3.94
CA LEU A 128 1.87 -5.90 4.61
C LEU A 128 2.02 -6.94 5.72
N GLY A 129 2.89 -7.94 5.53
CA GLY A 129 3.28 -8.87 6.59
C GLY A 129 3.92 -8.15 7.78
N ALA A 130 4.88 -7.26 7.52
CA ALA A 130 5.50 -6.42 8.53
C ALA A 130 4.48 -5.53 9.25
N LEU A 131 3.54 -4.92 8.51
CA LEU A 131 2.47 -4.08 9.05
C LEU A 131 1.56 -4.88 9.99
N ALA A 132 1.21 -6.10 9.62
CA ALA A 132 0.39 -6.98 10.44
C ALA A 132 1.10 -7.36 11.75
N GLU A 133 2.40 -7.68 11.70
CA GLU A 133 3.22 -7.95 12.90
C GLU A 133 3.35 -6.70 13.79
N LEU A 134 3.57 -5.53 13.19
CA LEU A 134 3.65 -4.26 13.93
C LEU A 134 2.35 -3.97 14.68
N PHE A 135 1.19 -4.06 14.02
CA PHE A 135 -0.10 -3.86 14.69
C PHE A 135 -0.38 -4.93 15.74
N SER A 136 0.07 -6.16 15.49
CA SER A 136 0.01 -7.26 16.45
C SER A 136 0.87 -6.97 17.70
N SER A 137 1.94 -6.19 17.60
CA SER A 137 2.78 -5.84 18.76
C SER A 137 2.01 -5.07 19.83
N TYR A 138 0.90 -4.40 19.49
CA TYR A 138 0.13 -3.59 20.42
C TYR A 138 -0.43 -4.41 21.60
N GLN A 139 -0.01 -4.07 22.82
CA GLN A 139 -0.46 -4.68 24.09
C GLN A 139 -0.29 -6.22 24.17
N SER A 140 0.56 -6.80 23.31
CA SER A 140 0.87 -8.23 23.36
C SER A 140 2.00 -8.53 24.38
N PRO A 141 2.07 -9.73 24.97
CA PRO A 141 3.19 -10.13 25.82
C PRO A 141 4.46 -10.47 25.00
N GLU A 142 4.31 -10.84 23.72
CA GLU A 142 5.39 -11.26 22.82
C GLU A 142 5.88 -10.11 21.90
N GLN A 143 6.02 -8.90 22.44
CA GLN A 143 6.35 -7.71 21.64
C GLN A 143 7.70 -7.86 20.93
N THR A 144 8.71 -8.37 21.64
CA THR A 144 10.07 -8.52 21.11
C THR A 144 10.13 -9.48 19.92
N GLY A 145 9.41 -10.61 19.98
CA GLY A 145 9.33 -11.56 18.87
C GLY A 145 8.64 -10.97 17.64
N ARG A 146 7.53 -10.26 17.83
CA ARG A 146 6.82 -9.55 16.73
C ARG A 146 7.67 -8.44 16.13
N VAL A 147 8.47 -7.78 16.96
CA VAL A 147 9.42 -6.75 16.52
C VAL A 147 10.52 -7.32 15.64
N PHE A 148 11.07 -8.47 16.04
CA PHE A 148 12.00 -9.22 15.20
C PHE A 148 11.35 -9.60 13.86
N ASN A 149 10.14 -10.17 13.89
CA ASN A 149 9.44 -10.62 12.69
C ASN A 149 9.19 -9.50 11.66
N TRP A 150 8.68 -8.33 12.08
CA TRP A 150 8.46 -7.24 11.12
C TRP A 150 9.77 -6.77 10.48
N SER A 151 10.86 -6.75 11.25
CA SER A 151 12.17 -6.31 10.75
C SER A 151 12.79 -7.32 9.77
N VAL A 152 12.55 -8.62 9.98
CA VAL A 152 12.90 -9.68 9.02
C VAL A 152 12.06 -9.54 7.74
N TYR A 153 10.75 -9.33 7.86
CA TYR A 153 9.91 -9.13 6.67
C TYR A 153 10.36 -7.91 5.84
N LEU A 154 10.67 -6.77 6.49
CA LEU A 154 11.16 -5.60 5.76
C LEU A 154 12.51 -5.83 5.08
N SER A 155 13.43 -6.52 5.76
CA SER A 155 14.75 -6.81 5.19
C SER A 155 14.68 -7.87 4.08
N LEU A 156 13.77 -8.83 4.13
CA LEU A 156 13.54 -9.77 3.02
C LEU A 156 12.96 -9.05 1.80
N GLY A 157 11.97 -8.18 2.00
CA GLY A 157 11.39 -7.42 0.91
C GLY A 157 12.38 -6.45 0.26
N SER A 158 13.36 -5.94 1.03
CA SER A 158 14.38 -5.02 0.50
C SER A 158 15.45 -5.69 -0.35
N LEU A 159 15.62 -7.01 -0.24
CA LEU A 159 16.46 -7.77 -1.18
C LEU A 159 15.88 -7.74 -2.59
N ILE A 160 14.54 -7.73 -2.73
CA ILE A 160 13.85 -7.61 -4.01
C ILE A 160 13.85 -6.15 -4.46
N TRP A 161 13.45 -5.23 -3.58
CA TRP A 161 13.40 -3.80 -3.88
C TRP A 161 14.08 -2.98 -2.78
N PRO A 162 15.33 -2.53 -3.00
CA PRO A 162 16.17 -1.85 -2.01
C PRO A 162 15.49 -0.71 -1.24
N HIS A 163 14.64 0.06 -1.92
CA HIS A 163 13.95 1.23 -1.38
C HIS A 163 13.02 0.91 -0.20
N LEU A 164 12.66 -0.36 0.02
CA LEU A 164 11.87 -0.73 1.20
C LEU A 164 12.60 -0.46 2.52
N LEU A 165 13.94 -0.44 2.53
CA LEU A 165 14.73 -0.04 3.70
C LEU A 165 14.40 1.38 4.18
N TRP A 166 13.96 2.26 3.27
CA TRP A 166 13.50 3.60 3.63
C TRP A 166 12.31 3.56 4.59
N MET A 167 11.53 2.47 4.64
CA MET A 167 10.40 2.33 5.57
C MET A 167 10.83 1.99 7.01
N VAL A 168 12.10 1.66 7.29
CA VAL A 168 12.53 1.27 8.65
C VAL A 168 12.29 2.37 9.71
N PRO A 169 12.65 3.64 9.48
CA PRO A 169 12.37 4.71 10.45
C PRO A 169 10.87 4.90 10.71
N LEU A 170 10.03 4.68 9.70
CA LEU A 170 8.58 4.72 9.86
C LEU A 170 8.09 3.61 10.80
N PHE A 171 8.65 2.41 10.73
CA PHE A 171 8.32 1.31 11.65
C PHE A 171 8.82 1.57 13.07
N TRP A 172 9.96 2.24 13.24
CA TRP A 172 10.40 2.74 14.55
C TRP A 172 9.42 3.75 15.15
N PHE A 173 8.92 4.69 14.33
CA PHE A 173 7.83 5.56 14.74
C PHE A 173 6.55 4.79 15.08
N GLY A 174 6.24 3.73 14.33
CA GLY A 174 5.15 2.81 14.64
C GLY A 174 5.28 2.17 16.02
N MET A 175 6.46 1.67 16.38
CA MET A 175 6.74 1.14 17.72
C MET A 175 6.54 2.20 18.80
N TYR A 176 6.97 3.45 18.54
CA TYR A 176 6.73 4.57 19.45
C TYR A 176 5.23 4.78 19.69
N ARG A 177 4.43 4.87 18.62
CA ARG A 177 2.98 5.10 18.72
C ARG A 177 2.22 3.96 19.38
N LEU A 178 2.66 2.71 19.18
CA LEU A 178 2.06 1.51 19.76
C LEU A 178 2.60 1.18 21.16
N HIS A 179 3.44 2.04 21.74
CA HIS A 179 4.05 1.87 23.06
C HIS A 179 4.88 0.58 23.19
N SER A 180 5.44 0.09 22.09
CA SER A 180 6.38 -1.04 22.07
C SER A 180 7.84 -0.61 21.91
N LEU A 181 8.12 0.69 21.90
CA LEU A 181 9.48 1.21 21.79
C LEU A 181 10.22 1.10 23.14
N THR A 182 10.96 0.00 23.30
CA THR A 182 11.98 -0.17 24.34
C THR A 182 13.36 -0.23 23.67
N PRO A 183 14.46 0.10 24.37
CA PRO A 183 15.80 -0.05 23.79
C PRO A 183 16.08 -1.49 23.35
N GLN A 184 15.54 -2.48 24.07
CA GLN A 184 15.60 -3.90 23.68
C GLN A 184 14.87 -4.17 22.37
N ASN A 185 13.65 -3.66 22.19
CA ASN A 185 12.90 -3.85 20.96
C ASN A 185 13.55 -3.11 19.78
N LEU A 186 14.12 -1.92 20.02
CA LEU A 186 14.92 -1.23 19.00
C LEU A 186 16.11 -2.09 18.57
N LEU A 187 16.90 -2.61 19.51
CA LEU A 187 18.02 -3.51 19.20
C LEU A 187 17.54 -4.78 18.47
N THR A 188 16.39 -5.33 18.87
CA THR A 188 15.80 -6.51 18.23
C THR A 188 15.43 -6.25 16.77
N SER A 189 14.91 -5.07 16.46
CA SER A 189 14.62 -4.68 15.08
C SER A 189 15.89 -4.55 14.23
N VAL A 190 16.97 -4.02 14.81
CA VAL A 190 18.28 -3.93 14.15
C VAL A 190 18.85 -5.34 13.94
N LEU A 191 18.73 -6.22 14.94
CA LEU A 191 19.17 -7.61 14.85
C LEU A 191 18.42 -8.39 13.76
N GLY A 192 17.12 -8.18 13.59
CA GLY A 192 16.37 -8.85 12.51
C GLY A 192 16.82 -8.40 11.12
N ILE A 193 17.08 -7.10 10.92
CA ILE A 193 17.68 -6.60 9.67
C ILE A 193 19.08 -7.19 9.46
N LEU A 194 19.91 -7.17 10.51
CA LEU A 194 21.26 -7.72 10.47
C LEU A 194 21.27 -9.23 10.20
N THR A 195 20.27 -9.96 10.68
CA THR A 195 20.15 -11.41 10.44
C THR A 195 19.98 -11.67 8.95
N THR A 196 19.01 -11.03 8.30
CA THR A 196 18.76 -11.22 6.86
C THR A 196 19.95 -10.78 6.01
N PHE A 197 20.46 -9.56 6.21
CA PHE A 197 21.60 -9.06 5.44
C PHE A 197 22.91 -9.76 5.78
N GLY A 198 23.08 -10.22 7.03
CA GLY A 198 24.25 -10.97 7.48
C GLY A 198 24.34 -12.32 6.80
N PHE A 199 23.23 -13.06 6.69
CA PHE A 199 23.22 -14.32 5.93
C PHE A 199 23.54 -14.10 4.45
N VAL A 200 22.95 -13.06 3.83
CA VAL A 200 23.26 -12.70 2.44
C VAL A 200 24.72 -12.29 2.28
N PHE A 201 25.28 -11.56 3.24
CA PHE A 201 26.68 -11.15 3.24
C PHE A 201 27.64 -12.35 3.34
N VAL A 202 27.36 -13.31 4.23
CA VAL A 202 28.13 -14.55 4.34
C VAL A 202 28.08 -15.35 3.04
N TRP A 203 26.92 -15.40 2.38
CA TRP A 203 26.79 -16.03 1.06
C TRP A 203 27.60 -15.31 -0.02
N CYS A 204 27.54 -13.98 -0.07
CA CYS A 204 28.33 -13.15 -0.98
C CYS A 204 29.85 -13.34 -0.77
N LEU A 205 30.30 -13.44 0.48
CA LEU A 205 31.70 -13.74 0.81
C LEU A 205 32.13 -15.09 0.23
N TRP A 206 31.29 -16.12 0.32
CA TRP A 206 31.59 -17.45 -0.20
C TRP A 206 31.62 -17.51 -1.73
N LYS A 207 30.69 -16.81 -2.41
CA LYS A 207 30.62 -16.76 -3.88
C LYS A 207 31.53 -15.71 -4.52
N HIS A 208 32.17 -14.85 -3.71
CA HIS A 208 32.96 -13.69 -4.15
C HIS A 208 32.20 -12.73 -5.07
N ASP A 209 30.87 -12.66 -4.92
CA ASP A 209 30.00 -11.77 -5.67
C ASP A 209 29.33 -10.76 -4.72
N TYR A 210 29.70 -9.48 -4.85
CA TYR A 210 29.23 -8.38 -4.03
C TYR A 210 28.25 -7.45 -4.77
N THR A 211 27.81 -7.84 -5.97
CA THR A 211 26.92 -7.03 -6.83
C THR A 211 25.67 -6.55 -6.08
N LEU A 212 25.06 -7.40 -5.25
CA LEU A 212 23.88 -7.05 -4.46
C LEU A 212 24.10 -5.83 -3.56
N PHE A 213 25.24 -5.76 -2.86
CA PHE A 213 25.53 -4.65 -1.93
C PHE A 213 25.94 -3.38 -2.67
N ILE A 214 26.60 -3.52 -3.83
CA ILE A 214 26.94 -2.38 -4.71
C ILE A 214 25.66 -1.76 -5.25
N VAL A 215 24.76 -2.56 -5.84
CA VAL A 215 23.47 -2.10 -6.36
C VAL A 215 22.59 -1.53 -5.25
N LEU A 216 22.56 -2.14 -4.06
CA LEU A 216 21.83 -1.61 -2.91
C LEU A 216 22.29 -0.18 -2.57
N LYS A 217 23.61 0.05 -2.52
CA LYS A 217 24.20 1.36 -2.23
C LYS A 217 23.89 2.36 -3.35
N GLU A 218 24.06 1.97 -4.60
CA GLU A 218 23.82 2.84 -5.76
C GLU A 218 22.36 3.25 -5.87
N GLN A 219 21.41 2.32 -5.73
CA GLN A 219 19.97 2.60 -5.78
C GLN A 219 19.52 3.54 -4.64
N LEU A 220 20.07 3.37 -3.43
CA LEU A 220 19.75 4.24 -2.30
C LEU A 220 20.43 5.62 -2.38
N ALA A 221 21.55 5.73 -3.09
CA ALA A 221 22.28 6.99 -3.26
C ALA A 221 21.82 7.80 -4.47
N ALA A 222 21.16 7.15 -5.45
CA ALA A 222 20.68 7.73 -6.69
C ALA A 222 19.42 8.61 -6.49
N ILE A 223 19.56 9.72 -5.75
CA ILE A 223 18.49 10.70 -5.57
C ILE A 223 18.35 11.54 -6.84
N HIS A 224 17.24 11.37 -7.55
CA HIS A 224 16.91 12.09 -8.77
C HIS A 224 15.56 12.80 -8.58
N PRO A 225 15.57 14.08 -8.14
CA PRO A 225 14.37 14.77 -7.70
C PRO A 225 13.38 14.93 -8.86
N PHE A 226 12.14 14.50 -8.63
CA PHE A 226 11.02 14.49 -9.58
C PHE A 226 10.63 15.89 -10.09
N PHE A 227 10.96 16.95 -9.35
CA PHE A 227 10.41 18.29 -9.57
C PHE A 227 10.94 19.02 -10.82
N LEU A 228 11.91 18.47 -11.55
CA LEU A 228 12.50 19.15 -12.73
C LEU A 228 11.88 18.78 -14.08
N SER A 229 11.13 17.67 -14.20
CA SER A 229 10.91 17.07 -15.51
C SER A 229 9.60 17.45 -16.20
N ASN A 230 8.42 17.40 -15.54
CA ASN A 230 7.14 17.94 -16.06
C ASN A 230 5.96 17.72 -15.05
N PRO A 231 5.46 18.75 -14.33
CA PRO A 231 4.62 18.54 -13.14
C PRO A 231 3.13 18.19 -13.39
N LEU A 232 2.62 18.22 -14.63
CA LEU A 232 1.17 18.10 -14.89
C LEU A 232 0.81 17.24 -16.11
N ARG A 233 1.37 16.03 -16.23
CA ARG A 233 0.87 15.04 -17.19
C ARG A 233 -0.49 14.50 -16.72
N ILE A 234 -1.43 14.29 -17.66
CA ILE A 234 -2.80 13.77 -17.37
C ILE A 234 -2.75 12.48 -16.54
N GLU A 235 -1.69 11.69 -16.70
CA GLU A 235 -1.43 10.45 -15.97
C GLU A 235 -1.34 10.63 -14.45
N TRP A 236 -0.81 11.76 -13.96
CA TRP A 236 -0.66 12.05 -12.54
C TRP A 236 -1.93 12.59 -11.89
N LEU A 237 -2.91 13.03 -12.69
CA LEU A 237 -4.15 13.63 -12.17
C LEU A 237 -4.90 12.67 -11.24
N SER A 238 -4.95 11.38 -11.61
CA SER A 238 -5.52 10.33 -10.76
C SER A 238 -4.85 10.23 -9.39
N SER A 239 -3.52 10.19 -9.36
CA SER A 239 -2.71 10.10 -8.15
C SER A 239 -2.85 11.35 -7.28
N ILE A 240 -2.88 12.55 -7.90
CA ILE A 240 -3.15 13.81 -7.19
C ILE A 240 -4.52 13.78 -6.53
N CYS A 241 -5.54 13.21 -7.19
CA CYS A 241 -6.86 13.06 -6.59
C CYS A 241 -6.85 12.14 -5.37
N VAL A 242 -6.11 11.02 -5.40
CA VAL A 242 -5.94 10.16 -4.22
C VAL A 242 -5.22 10.91 -3.10
N VAL A 243 -4.18 11.68 -3.40
CA VAL A 243 -3.50 12.54 -2.42
C VAL A 243 -4.47 13.54 -1.79
N CYS A 244 -5.27 14.25 -2.59
CA CYS A 244 -6.30 15.15 -2.08
C CYS A 244 -7.31 14.43 -1.16
N LEU A 245 -7.77 13.23 -1.53
CA LEU A 245 -8.66 12.43 -0.69
C LEU A 245 -8.02 12.04 0.64
N THR A 246 -6.73 11.71 0.65
CA THR A 246 -6.01 11.42 1.89
C THR A 246 -5.84 12.64 2.78
N ILE A 247 -5.60 13.83 2.19
CA ILE A 247 -5.52 15.09 2.94
C ILE A 247 -6.88 15.44 3.54
N ILE A 248 -7.97 15.29 2.79
CA ILE A 248 -9.35 15.48 3.31
C ILE A 248 -9.60 14.52 4.47
N THR A 249 -9.22 13.25 4.31
CA THR A 249 -9.36 12.22 5.35
C THR A 249 -8.51 12.55 6.59
N TYR A 250 -7.31 13.08 6.40
CA TYR A 250 -6.44 13.53 7.49
C TYR A 250 -7.09 14.64 8.31
N ILE A 251 -7.58 15.69 7.64
CA ILE A 251 -8.29 16.80 8.30
C ILE A 251 -9.51 16.26 9.06
N TYR A 252 -10.26 15.34 8.47
CA TYR A 252 -11.41 14.71 9.12
C TYR A 252 -11.03 13.96 10.40
N ILE A 253 -9.98 13.13 10.36
CA ILE A 253 -9.52 12.34 11.51
C ILE A 253 -9.04 13.27 12.64
N LEU A 254 -8.35 14.37 12.32
CA LEU A 254 -7.95 15.36 13.33
C LEU A 254 -9.15 16.04 13.98
N LEU A 255 -10.16 16.43 13.21
CA LEU A 255 -11.35 17.10 13.73
C LEU A 255 -12.18 16.21 14.68
N HIS A 256 -12.16 14.89 14.49
CA HIS A 256 -12.95 13.93 15.27
C HIS A 256 -12.09 13.05 16.21
N GLU A 257 -10.85 13.46 16.51
CA GLU A 257 -9.89 12.65 17.28
C GLU A 257 -10.44 12.21 18.66
N PHE A 258 -11.28 13.04 19.29
CA PHE A 258 -11.85 12.81 20.62
C PHE A 258 -12.95 11.75 20.65
N GLU A 259 -13.56 11.39 19.52
CA GLU A 259 -14.63 10.39 19.45
C GLU A 259 -14.10 8.96 19.25
N HIS A 260 -12.78 8.82 19.15
CA HIS A 260 -12.13 7.58 18.75
C HIS A 260 -11.56 6.84 19.96
N ASN A 261 -11.71 5.51 19.95
CA ASN A 261 -11.05 4.66 20.94
C ASN A 261 -9.54 4.81 20.83
N ILE A 262 -8.84 4.80 21.97
CA ILE A 262 -7.38 5.01 22.07
C ILE A 262 -6.61 4.11 21.09
N ARG A 263 -7.00 2.83 20.98
CA ARG A 263 -6.40 1.86 20.05
C ARG A 263 -6.58 2.25 18.58
N THR A 264 -7.80 2.57 18.16
CA THR A 264 -8.10 2.96 16.78
C THR A 264 -7.37 4.25 16.41
N ARG A 265 -7.30 5.20 17.33
CA ARG A 265 -6.55 6.46 17.16
C ARG A 265 -5.07 6.23 16.91
N GLN A 266 -4.44 5.30 17.63
CA GLN A 266 -3.03 4.97 17.43
C GLN A 266 -2.77 4.33 16.06
N PHE A 267 -3.62 3.39 15.62
CA PHE A 267 -3.51 2.79 14.30
C PHE A 267 -3.75 3.80 13.17
N LEU A 268 -4.78 4.63 13.27
CA LEU A 268 -5.05 5.68 12.27
C LEU A 268 -3.94 6.71 12.21
N SER A 269 -3.40 7.13 13.35
CA SER A 269 -2.28 8.08 13.36
C SER A 269 -1.01 7.49 12.77
N PHE A 270 -0.71 6.21 12.99
CA PHE A 270 0.38 5.53 12.29
C PHE A 270 0.14 5.48 10.78
N LEU A 271 -1.07 5.09 10.34
CA LEU A 271 -1.41 5.04 8.91
C LEU A 271 -1.33 6.41 8.23
N LEU A 272 -1.69 7.49 8.92
CA LEU A 272 -1.54 8.86 8.43
C LEU A 272 -0.06 9.21 8.21
N VAL A 273 0.79 8.95 9.21
CA VAL A 273 2.23 9.20 9.07
C VAL A 273 2.81 8.32 7.97
N PHE A 274 2.37 7.08 7.83
CA PHE A 274 2.77 6.20 6.73
C PHE A 274 2.40 6.80 5.36
N ALA A 275 1.16 7.26 5.17
CA ALA A 275 0.74 7.88 3.92
C ALA A 275 1.63 9.08 3.56
N PHE A 276 1.82 10.04 4.46
CA PHE A 276 2.67 11.21 4.18
C PHE A 276 4.15 10.85 4.03
N TYR A 277 4.65 9.89 4.81
CA TYR A 277 6.04 9.43 4.71
C TYR A 277 6.32 8.78 3.35
N SER A 278 5.34 8.08 2.77
CA SER A 278 5.48 7.49 1.42
C SER A 278 5.46 8.52 0.28
N LEU A 279 4.97 9.74 0.51
CA LEU A 279 5.03 10.83 -0.48
C LEU A 279 6.41 11.47 -0.59
N ILE A 280 7.25 11.38 0.45
CA ILE A 280 8.62 11.90 0.44
C ILE A 280 9.46 11.20 -0.64
N PRO A 281 9.63 9.86 -0.63
CA PRO A 281 10.42 9.19 -1.66
C PRO A 281 9.78 9.27 -3.05
N LEU A 282 8.45 9.40 -3.15
CA LEU A 282 7.76 9.66 -4.41
C LEU A 282 8.29 10.93 -5.11
N GLY A 283 8.60 11.99 -4.36
CA GLY A 283 9.19 13.22 -4.89
C GLY A 283 10.70 13.15 -5.14
N LEU A 284 11.40 12.20 -4.51
CA LEU A 284 12.86 12.06 -4.57
C LEU A 284 13.36 11.11 -5.65
N TYR A 285 12.53 10.16 -6.10
CA TYR A 285 12.90 9.11 -7.04
C TYR A 285 11.95 9.07 -8.24
N GLU A 286 12.24 9.85 -9.29
CA GLU A 286 11.41 9.89 -10.51
C GLU A 286 11.26 8.52 -11.19
N GLN A 287 12.36 7.76 -11.30
CA GLN A 287 12.39 6.46 -12.00
C GLN A 287 11.52 5.39 -11.33
N HIS A 288 11.36 5.44 -9.99
CA HIS A 288 10.61 4.47 -9.20
C HIS A 288 9.27 5.04 -8.69
N SER A 289 8.81 6.15 -9.28
CA SER A 289 7.64 6.90 -8.80
C SER A 289 6.34 6.08 -8.78
N VAL A 290 6.09 5.25 -9.80
CA VAL A 290 4.93 4.34 -9.84
C VAL A 290 4.97 3.29 -8.73
N ASP A 291 6.17 2.85 -8.35
CA ASP A 291 6.38 1.85 -7.30
C ASP A 291 6.10 2.45 -5.91
N PHE A 292 6.51 3.70 -5.69
CA PHE A 292 6.17 4.47 -4.49
C PHE A 292 4.68 4.85 -4.42
N LEU A 293 4.01 5.05 -5.56
CA LEU A 293 2.54 5.22 -5.57
C LEU A 293 1.83 3.97 -5.03
N CYS A 294 2.31 2.78 -5.37
CA CYS A 294 1.74 1.54 -4.85
C CYS A 294 1.88 1.44 -3.32
N LEU A 295 3.03 1.86 -2.77
CA LEU A 295 3.23 2.00 -1.31
C LEU A 295 2.24 2.97 -0.70
N PHE A 296 2.01 4.12 -1.33
CA PHE A 296 1.08 5.13 -0.86
C PHE A 296 -0.39 4.66 -0.87
N TYR A 297 -0.79 3.86 -1.85
CA TYR A 297 -2.17 3.36 -1.94
C TYR A 297 -2.56 2.43 -0.81
N VAL A 298 -1.61 1.72 -0.19
CA VAL A 298 -1.87 0.85 0.97
C VAL A 298 -2.49 1.61 2.15
N PRO A 299 -1.81 2.58 2.80
CA PRO A 299 -2.39 3.33 3.91
C PRO A 299 -3.56 4.20 3.45
N SER A 300 -3.50 4.76 2.24
CA SER A 300 -4.56 5.60 1.69
C SER A 300 -5.90 4.87 1.56
N SER A 301 -5.87 3.62 1.09
CA SER A 301 -7.08 2.80 0.97
C SER A 301 -7.75 2.55 2.33
N MET A 302 -6.96 2.27 3.37
CA MET A 302 -7.47 2.05 4.73
C MET A 302 -8.04 3.34 5.34
N LEU A 303 -7.34 4.47 5.15
CA LEU A 303 -7.77 5.78 5.65
C LEU A 303 -9.05 6.26 4.98
N VAL A 304 -9.09 6.27 3.64
CA VAL A 304 -10.27 6.71 2.90
C VAL A 304 -11.48 5.82 3.24
N SER A 305 -11.27 4.52 3.40
CA SER A 305 -12.32 3.60 3.87
C SER A 305 -12.88 3.97 5.24
N TYR A 306 -12.02 4.45 6.15
CA TYR A 306 -12.44 4.91 7.46
C TYR A 306 -13.39 6.11 7.35
N PHE A 307 -13.00 7.13 6.58
CA PHE A 307 -13.82 8.33 6.33
C PHE A 307 -15.23 7.98 5.84
N PHE A 308 -15.32 7.08 4.85
CA PHE A 308 -16.60 6.68 4.26
C PHE A 308 -17.44 5.75 5.15
N SER A 309 -16.83 4.98 6.05
CA SER A 309 -17.57 4.07 6.93
C SER A 309 -18.18 4.78 8.14
N ASP A 310 -17.52 5.83 8.64
CA ASP A 310 -17.91 6.54 9.85
C ASP A 310 -19.16 7.41 9.63
N ARG A 311 -19.26 8.10 8.48
CA ARG A 311 -20.42 8.94 8.13
C ARG A 311 -21.41 8.18 7.24
N ARG A 312 -22.39 7.51 7.85
CA ARG A 312 -23.48 6.81 7.11
C ARG A 312 -24.63 7.73 6.70
N ASN A 313 -24.29 8.88 6.10
CA ASN A 313 -25.25 9.86 5.62
C ASN A 313 -25.44 9.77 4.11
N LEU A 314 -26.61 10.20 3.59
CA LEU A 314 -26.90 10.23 2.16
C LEU A 314 -25.84 11.02 1.37
N LEU A 315 -25.34 12.12 1.94
CA LEU A 315 -24.33 12.96 1.32
C LEU A 315 -22.98 12.24 1.17
N THR A 316 -22.56 11.46 2.17
CA THR A 316 -21.36 10.63 2.10
C THR A 316 -21.49 9.52 1.06
N TYR A 317 -22.70 8.96 0.90
CA TYR A 317 -23.00 7.99 -0.15
C TYR A 317 -22.96 8.61 -1.55
N LEU A 318 -23.53 9.79 -1.74
CA LEU A 318 -23.46 10.53 -3.02
C LEU A 318 -22.02 10.93 -3.33
N PHE A 319 -21.27 11.40 -2.34
CA PHE A 319 -19.86 11.73 -2.48
C PHE A 319 -19.01 10.51 -2.86
N TYR A 320 -19.31 9.34 -2.27
CA TYR A 320 -18.67 8.08 -2.65
C TYR A 320 -18.93 7.73 -4.12
N ILE A 321 -20.19 7.75 -4.56
CA ILE A 321 -20.54 7.49 -5.95
C ILE A 321 -19.85 8.47 -6.88
N LEU A 322 -19.85 9.76 -6.53
CA LEU A 322 -19.19 10.81 -7.33
C LEU A 322 -17.70 10.54 -7.48
N ILE A 323 -16.99 10.19 -6.41
CA ILE A 323 -15.55 9.87 -6.46
C ILE A 323 -15.28 8.64 -7.28
N VAL A 324 -16.08 7.58 -7.11
CA VAL A 324 -15.93 6.36 -7.92
C VAL A 324 -16.14 6.69 -9.39
N ILE A 325 -17.23 7.39 -9.76
CA ILE A 325 -17.50 7.79 -11.14
C ILE A 325 -16.38 8.69 -11.68
N PHE A 326 -15.90 9.63 -10.89
CA PHE A 326 -14.83 10.54 -11.31
C PHE A 326 -13.51 9.80 -11.57
N LEU A 327 -13.14 8.87 -10.69
CA LEU A 327 -11.96 8.02 -10.89
C LEU A 327 -12.14 7.07 -12.09
N MET A 328 -13.35 6.56 -12.33
CA MET A 328 -13.66 5.79 -13.55
C MET A 328 -13.57 6.64 -14.82
N LEU A 329 -14.03 7.89 -14.78
CA LEU A 329 -13.96 8.80 -15.92
C LEU A 329 -12.51 9.15 -16.24
N LEU A 330 -11.70 9.46 -15.23
CA LEU A 330 -10.26 9.67 -15.40
C LEU A 330 -9.57 8.44 -15.99
N LEU A 331 -9.99 7.25 -15.58
CA LEU A 331 -9.49 5.99 -16.13
C LEU A 331 -9.85 5.83 -17.60
N LEU A 332 -11.10 6.10 -17.99
CA LEU A 332 -11.54 6.07 -19.39
C LEU A 332 -10.81 7.11 -20.25
N VAL A 333 -10.60 8.32 -19.74
CA VAL A 333 -9.81 9.36 -20.43
C VAL A 333 -8.39 8.88 -20.63
N ARG A 334 -7.78 8.26 -19.61
CA ARG A 334 -6.42 7.72 -19.72
C ARG A 334 -6.33 6.61 -20.76
N LEU A 335 -7.31 5.70 -20.78
CA LEU A 335 -7.41 4.64 -21.79
C LEU A 335 -7.60 5.18 -23.21
N TRP A 336 -8.25 6.33 -23.38
CA TRP A 336 -8.44 6.99 -24.69
C TRP A 336 -7.20 7.75 -25.16
N THR A 337 -6.36 8.22 -24.23
CA THR A 337 -5.12 8.93 -24.56
C THR A 337 -3.95 8.01 -24.92
N PHE A 338 -4.06 6.70 -24.65
CA PHE A 338 -3.17 5.66 -25.15
C PHE A 338 -3.64 5.17 -26.52
#